data_AF-A0A3E0U0S7-F1
#
_entry.id   AF-A0A3E0U0S7-F1
#
_cell.length_a   1.000
_cell.length_b   1.000
_cell.length_c   1.000
_cell.angle_alpha   90.00
_cell.angle_beta   90.00
_cell.angle_gamma   90.00
#
_symmetry.space_group_name_H-M   'P 1'
#
loop_
_entity.id
_entity.type
_entity.pdbx_description
1 polymer ?
#
loop_
_entity_poly.entity_id
_entity_poly.type
_entity_poly.pdbx_seq_one_letter_code
_entity_poly.pdbx_strand_id
1 'polypeptide(L)'
;MKFYLSSKDIPALAQSSTNERNEKVYRAQQKLTVPEKFILSILKLMLLIPPFLFIARQDWGNTFFSLMICGLAFMLVFKPISFVFIERHL
;
A
#
# COMPACT_ATOMS: atom_id res chain seq x y z
N MET A 1 12.74 -11.34 5.27
CA MET A 1 12.25 -9.99 4.94
C MET A 1 11.23 -9.61 5.99
N LYS A 2 11.39 -8.46 6.67
CA LYS A 2 10.41 -8.01 7.69
C LYS A 2 9.29 -7.26 6.97
N PHE A 3 8.04 -7.67 7.20
CA PHE A 3 6.88 -6.97 6.69
C PHE A 3 6.45 -5.95 7.74
N TYR A 4 6.40 -4.66 7.35
CA TYR A 4 6.00 -3.58 8.24
C TYR A 4 4.57 -3.17 7.93
N LEU A 5 3.66 -3.24 8.90
CA LEU A 5 2.28 -2.79 8.75
C LEU A 5 2.16 -1.28 9.01
N SER A 6 3.07 -0.74 9.81
CA SER A 6 3.10 0.67 10.18
C SER A 6 4.48 1.28 9.95
N SER A 7 4.50 2.58 9.65
CA SER A 7 5.74 3.37 9.61
C SER A 7 6.47 3.45 10.96
N LYS A 8 5.76 3.13 12.06
CA LYS A 8 6.33 2.99 13.41
C LYS A 8 7.20 1.74 13.56
N ASP A 9 6.93 0.71 12.78
CA ASP A 9 7.61 -0.58 12.88
C ASP A 9 8.97 -0.56 12.15
N ILE A 10 9.22 0.47 11.33
CA ILE A 10 10.47 0.64 10.59
C ILE A 10 11.55 1.14 11.56
N PRO A 11 12.60 0.34 11.83
CA PRO A 11 13.62 0.68 12.83
C PRO A 11 14.37 1.98 12.51
N ALA A 12 14.53 2.33 11.24
CA ALA A 12 15.14 3.59 10.78
C ALA A 12 14.31 4.85 11.13
N LEU A 13 13.01 4.68 11.41
CA LEU A 13 12.06 5.77 11.69
C LEU A 13 11.58 5.79 13.15
N ALA A 14 11.99 4.81 13.96
CA ALA A 14 11.53 4.62 15.33
C ALA A 14 11.80 5.84 16.22
N GLN A 15 12.90 6.56 16.01
CA GLN A 15 13.30 7.71 16.84
C GLN A 15 12.79 9.09 16.36
N SER A 16 12.23 9.19 15.15
CA SER A 16 11.70 10.47 14.63
C SER A 16 10.31 10.82 15.18
N SER A 17 9.98 12.12 15.27
CA SER A 17 8.63 12.58 15.61
C SER A 17 7.61 12.19 14.52
N THR A 18 6.31 12.15 14.82
CA THR A 18 5.28 11.73 13.85
C THR A 18 5.32 12.53 12.54
N ASN A 19 5.58 13.84 12.62
CA ASN A 19 5.71 14.69 11.43
C ASN A 19 6.98 14.37 10.63
N GLU A 20 8.12 14.23 11.30
CA GLU A 20 9.38 13.85 10.64
C GLU A 20 9.30 12.47 10.00
N ARG A 21 8.58 11.52 10.61
CA ARG A 21 8.35 10.19 10.03
C ARG A 21 7.59 10.29 8.71
N ASN A 22 6.51 11.07 8.68
CA ASN A 22 5.71 11.26 7.47
C ASN A 22 6.51 11.96 6.37
N GLU A 23 7.34 12.95 6.73
CA GLU A 23 8.19 13.64 5.77
C GLU A 23 9.27 12.71 5.19
N LYS A 24 9.97 11.94 6.04
CA LYS A 24 10.97 10.97 5.58
C LYS A 24 10.37 9.89 4.69
N VAL A 25 9.20 9.36 5.06
CA VAL A 25 8.45 8.40 4.23
C VAL A 25 8.08 9.02 2.89
N TYR A 26 7.60 10.27 2.87
CA TYR A 26 7.26 10.98 1.64
C TYR A 26 8.48 11.18 0.73
N ARG A 27 9.62 11.61 1.29
CA ARG A 27 10.88 11.77 0.55
C ARG A 27 11.38 10.44 -0.02
N ALA A 28 11.35 9.37 0.77
CA ALA A 28 11.72 8.03 0.32
C ALA A 28 10.77 7.51 -0.77
N GLN A 29 9.47 7.80 -0.66
CA GLN A 29 8.50 7.45 -1.70
C GLN A 29 8.78 8.17 -3.03
N GLN A 30 9.26 9.40 -3.01
CA GLN A 30 9.65 10.12 -4.23
C GLN A 30 10.86 9.47 -4.92
N LYS A 31 11.80 8.95 -4.13
CA LYS A 31 13.01 8.24 -4.58
C LYS A 31 12.76 6.85 -5.15
N LEU A 32 11.54 6.30 -5.00
CA LEU A 32 11.18 5.01 -5.59
C LEU A 32 11.48 5.00 -7.08
N THR A 33 12.14 3.93 -7.50
CA THR A 33 12.53 3.73 -8.89
C THR A 33 11.30 3.49 -9.76
N VAL A 34 11.43 3.72 -11.07
CA VAL A 34 10.36 3.47 -12.06
C VAL A 34 9.77 2.05 -11.94
N PRO A 35 10.56 0.95 -11.87
CA PRO A 35 10.00 -0.39 -11.71
C PRO A 35 9.25 -0.60 -10.39
N GLU A 36 9.71 -0.01 -9.29
CA GLU A 36 9.03 -0.13 -7.99
C GLU A 36 7.67 0.59 -8.00
N LYS A 37 7.62 1.80 -8.59
CA LYS A 37 6.36 2.53 -8.82
C LYS A 37 5.41 1.75 -9.71
N PHE A 38 5.93 1.09 -10.75
CA PHE A 38 5.15 0.26 -11.65
C PHE A 38 4.53 -0.95 -10.94
N ILE A 39 5.31 -1.68 -10.13
CA ILE A 39 4.83 -2.81 -9.34
C ILE A 39 3.71 -2.38 -8.37
N LEU A 40 3.91 -1.27 -7.65
CA LEU A 40 2.90 -0.74 -6.74
C LEU A 40 1.61 -0.33 -7.48
N SER A 41 1.74 0.23 -8.69
CA SER A 41 0.60 0.60 -9.52
C SER A 41 -0.17 -0.63 -10.00
N ILE A 42 0.53 -1.67 -10.49
CA ILE A 42 -0.10 -2.94 -10.89
C ILE A 42 -0.82 -3.57 -9.70
N LEU A 43 -0.22 -3.54 -8.51
CA LEU A 43 -0.83 -4.11 -7.32
C LEU A 43 -2.11 -3.36 -6.91
N LYS A 44 -2.12 -2.02 -6.99
CA LYS A 44 -3.35 -1.23 -6.82
C LYS A 44 -4.40 -1.60 -7.85
N LEU A 45 -4.01 -1.76 -9.11
CA LEU A 45 -4.92 -2.09 -10.19
C LEU A 45 -5.55 -3.48 -9.97
N MET A 46 -4.72 -4.50 -9.69
CA MET A 46 -5.20 -5.85 -9.38
C MET A 46 -6.17 -5.88 -8.20
N LEU A 47 -5.92 -5.05 -7.19
CA LEU A 47 -6.82 -4.90 -6.06
C LEU A 47 -8.15 -4.25 -6.46
N LEU A 48 -8.15 -3.29 -7.38
CA LEU A 48 -9.35 -2.54 -7.76
C LEU A 48 -10.21 -3.26 -8.81
N ILE A 49 -9.64 -4.15 -9.62
CA ILE A 49 -10.35 -4.87 -10.69
C ILE A 49 -11.58 -5.64 -10.19
N PRO A 50 -11.52 -6.47 -9.13
CA PRO A 50 -12.65 -7.31 -8.72
C PRO A 50 -13.92 -6.50 -8.37
N PRO A 51 -13.85 -5.42 -7.57
CA PRO A 51 -15.01 -4.54 -7.36
C PRO A 51 -15.62 -4.01 -8.65
N PHE A 52 -14.81 -3.58 -9.61
CA PHE A 52 -15.32 -3.06 -10.89
C PHE A 52 -16.03 -4.12 -11.72
N LEU A 53 -15.59 -5.39 -11.66
CA LEU A 53 -16.27 -6.49 -12.33
C LEU A 53 -17.67 -6.75 -11.76
N PHE A 54 -17.83 -6.66 -10.43
CA PHE A 54 -19.14 -6.82 -9.78
C PHE A 54 -20.06 -5.62 -10.03
N ILE A 55 -19.51 -4.40 -10.05
CA ILE A 55 -20.24 -3.18 -10.42
C ILE A 55 -20.80 -3.31 -11.84
N ALA A 56 -19.98 -3.77 -12.79
CA ALA A 56 -20.41 -3.95 -14.18
C ALA A 56 -21.56 -4.96 -14.34
N ARG A 57 -21.66 -5.92 -13.41
CA ARG A 57 -22.74 -6.92 -13.37
C ARG A 57 -23.98 -6.46 -12.62
N GLN A 58 -24.00 -5.23 -12.10
CA GLN A 58 -25.04 -4.69 -11.21
C GLN A 58 -25.27 -5.54 -9.94
N ASP A 59 -24.27 -6.33 -9.56
CA ASP A 59 -24.32 -7.18 -8.37
C ASP A 59 -23.82 -6.38 -7.16
N TRP A 60 -24.72 -5.54 -6.63
CA TRP A 60 -24.40 -4.63 -5.54
C TRP A 60 -24.00 -5.34 -4.24
N GLY A 61 -24.54 -6.54 -3.98
CA GLY A 61 -24.19 -7.36 -2.82
C GLY A 61 -22.74 -7.80 -2.87
N ASN A 62 -22.34 -8.45 -3.97
CA ASN A 62 -20.96 -8.88 -4.15
C ASN A 62 -19.99 -7.71 -4.34
N THR A 63 -20.45 -6.58 -4.88
CA THR A 63 -19.65 -5.34 -4.96
C THR A 63 -19.24 -4.86 -3.57
N PHE A 64 -20.18 -4.78 -2.62
CA PHE A 64 -19.89 -4.33 -1.26
C PHE A 64 -18.89 -5.27 -0.56
N PHE A 65 -19.11 -6.58 -0.68
CA PHE A 65 -18.21 -7.58 -0.12
C PHE A 65 -16.81 -7.52 -0.75
N SER A 66 -16.74 -7.37 -2.07
CA SER A 66 -15.48 -7.20 -2.78
C SER A 66 -14.75 -5.94 -2.34
N LEU A 67 -15.45 -4.81 -2.14
CA LEU A 67 -14.83 -3.58 -1.62
C LEU A 67 -14.26 -3.76 -0.22
N MET A 68 -14.98 -4.45 0.67
CA MET A 68 -14.48 -4.78 2.02
C MET A 68 -13.20 -5.63 1.95
N ILE A 69 -13.19 -6.68 1.13
CA ILE A 69 -12.00 -7.52 0.92
C ILE A 69 -10.84 -6.70 0.36
N CYS A 70 -11.10 -5.86 -0.64
CA CYS A 70 -10.09 -5.00 -1.23
C CYS A 70 -9.51 -4.04 -0.19
N GLY A 71 -10.33 -3.47 0.69
CA GLY A 71 -9.85 -2.63 1.81
C GLY A 71 -8.91 -3.39 2.75
N LEU A 72 -9.27 -4.62 3.12
CA LEU A 72 -8.43 -5.48 3.95
C LEU A 72 -7.12 -5.86 3.23
N ALA A 73 -7.19 -6.28 1.98
CA ALA A 73 -6.02 -6.62 1.18
C ALA A 73 -5.13 -5.40 0.89
N PHE A 74 -5.68 -4.20 0.79
CA PHE A 74 -4.89 -2.97 0.74
C PHE A 74 -4.04 -2.80 2.01
N MET A 75 -4.64 -3.00 3.18
CA MET A 75 -3.96 -2.85 4.45
C MET A 75 -2.95 -3.99 4.71
N LEU A 76 -3.28 -5.22 4.34
CA LEU A 76 -2.47 -6.41 4.63
C LEU A 76 -1.42 -6.73 3.58
N VAL A 77 -1.61 -6.30 2.32
CA VAL A 77 -0.71 -6.62 1.21
C VAL A 77 -0.08 -5.36 0.64
N PHE A 78 -0.87 -4.37 0.24
CA PHE A 78 -0.34 -3.17 -0.41
C PHE A 78 0.55 -2.34 0.53
N LYS A 79 0.10 -2.05 1.75
CA LYS A 79 0.90 -1.30 2.73
C LYS A 79 2.26 -1.92 3.05
N PRO A 80 2.37 -3.21 3.44
CA PRO A 80 3.66 -3.78 3.77
C PRO A 80 4.61 -3.86 2.58
N ILE A 81 4.11 -4.16 1.37
CA ILE A 81 4.94 -4.13 0.16
C ILE A 81 5.45 -2.71 -0.11
N SER A 82 4.58 -1.70 0.01
CA SER A 82 4.99 -0.30 -0.14
C SER A 82 6.05 0.09 0.88
N PHE A 83 5.91 -0.34 2.14
CA PHE A 83 6.88 -0.01 3.19
C PHE A 83 8.22 -0.71 3.00
N VAL A 84 8.26 -1.95 2.48
CA VAL A 84 9.51 -2.64 2.13
C VAL A 84 10.27 -1.87 1.05
N PHE A 85 9.58 -1.33 0.04
CA PHE A 85 10.24 -0.49 -0.95
C PHE A 85 10.73 0.83 -0.36
N ILE A 86 9.93 1.48 0.50
CA ILE A 86 10.31 2.73 1.16
C ILE A 86 11.52 2.53 2.09
N GLU A 87 11.60 1.42 2.83
CA GLU A 87 12.76 1.05 3.67
C GLU A 87 14.07 1.00 2.88
N ARG A 88 14.03 0.55 1.62
CA ARG A 88 15.22 0.53 0.75
C ARG A 88 15.74 1.91 0.36
N HIS A 89 14.92 2.96 0.50
CA HIS A 89 15.22 4.34 0.10
C HIS A 89 15.22 5.34 1.27
N LEU A 90 15.08 4.84 2.50
CA LEU A 90 15.22 5.60 3.76
C LEU A 90 16.69 5.72 4.14
#